data_AF-A0A340WPM2-F1
#
_entry.id   AF-A0A340WPM2-F1
#
_cell.length_a   1.000
_cell.length_b   1.000
_cell.length_c   1.000
_cell.angle_alpha   90.00
_cell.angle_beta   90.00
_cell.angle_gamma   90.00
#
_symmetry.space_group_name_H-M   'P 1'
#
loop_
_entity.id
_entity.type
_entity.pdbx_description
1 polymer ?
#
loop_
_entity_poly.entity_id
_entity_poly.type
_entity_poly.pdbx_seq_one_letter_code
_entity_poly.pdbx_strand_id
1 'polypeptide(L)'
;MKAARFVMRSAGSLVPREVEHFSRYSPSPLSMKQLLDFGSENACERTSFVFLRQELPVRLANILKEIYILPDGLVNTSSVQLVKSWYIQSLMELVEFHEKSPKDQKTLSDFVDTLIKVRNRHHNVVPTMAQGILEYKDACTVDPATNQNLQYFLDRFYMNRISTRMLMNQHILIFSDLQTGNPSHIGSIDPNCDVAAVVQDAFECSKMLCNQYYLTSPELKLTQVNGKFPGQPIHIVYVSSHLHHMLFELFKNAMRATVEHQENWPSLTPIEVIVVLGKEDLTIKISDRGGGVPLRIIDRLFSYTYSTAPTPVMDNSRNAPLAGFGYGLPISRLYAKYFQGDLNLYSLPGYGTDAVIYLKALSSESVETLPVFNKSAFKHYQTSSEAGDWCIPSKEPKNLAKENVAV
;
A
#
# COMPACT_ATOMS: atom_id res chain seq x y z
N MET A 1 -18.17 -45.02 -25.92
CA MET A 1 -18.76 -44.18 -24.86
C MET A 1 -17.66 -43.47 -24.09
N LYS A 2 -17.37 -42.20 -24.44
CA LYS A 2 -16.48 -41.32 -23.67
C LYS A 2 -17.32 -40.11 -23.27
N ALA A 3 -17.77 -40.09 -22.03
CA ALA A 3 -18.59 -39.02 -21.47
C ALA A 3 -17.71 -37.77 -21.31
N ALA A 4 -18.07 -36.70 -22.02
CA ALA A 4 -17.54 -35.37 -21.81
C ALA A 4 -17.89 -34.91 -20.39
N ARG A 5 -16.88 -34.61 -19.58
CA ARG A 5 -17.06 -33.87 -18.32
C ARG A 5 -17.45 -32.44 -18.68
N PHE A 6 -18.75 -32.20 -18.71
CA PHE A 6 -19.33 -30.88 -18.73
C PHE A 6 -19.00 -30.23 -17.38
N VAL A 7 -18.01 -29.34 -17.36
CA VAL A 7 -17.78 -28.44 -16.23
C VAL A 7 -19.02 -27.56 -16.13
N MET A 8 -19.85 -27.80 -15.12
CA MET A 8 -20.88 -26.87 -14.70
C MET A 8 -20.20 -25.55 -14.35
N ARG A 9 -20.21 -24.59 -15.29
CA ARG A 9 -20.06 -23.18 -14.96
C ARG A 9 -21.26 -22.80 -14.11
N SER A 10 -21.04 -22.69 -12.80
CA SER A 10 -21.88 -21.86 -11.93
C SER A 10 -22.00 -20.47 -12.58
N ALA A 11 -23.15 -19.83 -12.42
CA ALA A 11 -23.47 -18.53 -13.01
C ALA A 11 -22.57 -17.41 -12.46
N GLY A 12 -21.31 -17.37 -12.90
CA GLY A 12 -20.38 -16.29 -12.64
C GLY A 12 -20.74 -15.10 -13.52
N SER A 13 -20.90 -13.92 -12.90
CA SER A 13 -21.18 -12.66 -13.59
C SER A 13 -20.26 -12.51 -14.81
N LEU A 14 -20.83 -12.40 -16.01
CA LEU A 14 -20.05 -12.17 -17.23
C LEU A 14 -19.15 -10.94 -17.01
N VAL A 15 -17.85 -11.05 -17.29
CA VAL A 15 -16.95 -9.90 -17.20
C VAL A 15 -17.43 -8.82 -18.19
N PRO A 16 -17.66 -7.56 -17.76
CA PRO A 16 -18.09 -6.50 -18.66
C PRO A 16 -17.14 -6.33 -19.85
N ARG A 17 -17.67 -5.96 -21.02
CA ARG A 17 -16.88 -5.83 -22.26
C ARG A 17 -15.79 -4.78 -22.13
N GLU A 18 -16.05 -3.74 -21.37
CA GLU A 18 -15.15 -2.62 -21.09
C GLU A 18 -13.95 -3.09 -20.25
N VAL A 19 -14.18 -3.99 -19.29
CA VAL A 19 -13.07 -4.60 -18.52
C VAL A 19 -12.19 -5.43 -19.45
N GLU A 20 -12.77 -6.20 -20.38
CA GLU A 20 -12.00 -6.97 -21.37
C GLU A 20 -11.25 -6.07 -22.36
N HIS A 21 -11.83 -4.94 -22.77
CA HIS A 21 -11.20 -3.98 -23.67
C HIS A 21 -10.01 -3.27 -23.00
N PHE A 22 -10.24 -2.64 -21.85
CA PHE A 22 -9.25 -1.78 -21.22
C PHE A 22 -8.12 -2.54 -20.51
N SER A 23 -8.35 -3.77 -20.07
CA SER A 23 -7.32 -4.60 -19.41
C SER A 23 -6.22 -5.10 -20.36
N ARG A 24 -6.39 -4.94 -21.68
CA ARG A 24 -5.37 -5.30 -22.67
C ARG A 24 -4.29 -4.24 -22.82
N TYR A 25 -4.58 -3.00 -22.40
CA TYR A 25 -3.60 -1.93 -22.44
C TYR A 25 -2.72 -1.97 -21.19
N SER A 26 -1.46 -1.58 -21.38
CA SER A 26 -0.53 -1.42 -20.27
C SER A 26 -0.72 -0.03 -19.64
N PRO A 27 -0.81 0.07 -18.30
CA PRO A 27 -0.77 1.34 -17.60
C PRO A 27 0.47 2.17 -17.95
N SER A 28 0.31 3.48 -18.02
CA SER A 28 1.38 4.44 -18.32
C SER A 28 1.95 5.00 -17.01
N PRO A 29 3.16 4.61 -16.60
CA PRO A 29 3.77 5.16 -15.38
C PRO A 29 4.25 6.59 -15.61
N LEU A 30 4.01 7.46 -14.64
CA LEU A 30 4.54 8.83 -14.62
C LEU A 30 5.65 8.97 -13.57
N SER A 31 6.63 9.81 -13.88
CA SER A 31 7.60 10.27 -12.88
C SER A 31 7.04 11.43 -12.07
N MET A 32 7.55 11.60 -10.86
CA MET A 32 7.25 12.76 -10.04
C MET A 32 7.69 14.06 -10.73
N LYS A 33 8.81 14.03 -11.48
CA LYS A 33 9.22 15.14 -12.35
C LYS A 33 8.14 15.49 -13.38
N GLN A 34 7.60 14.51 -14.11
CA GLN A 34 6.54 14.77 -15.10
C GLN A 34 5.28 15.37 -14.45
N LEU A 35 4.88 14.87 -13.28
CA LEU A 35 3.73 15.39 -12.53
C LEU A 35 3.97 16.84 -12.06
N LEU A 36 5.17 17.14 -11.59
CA LEU A 36 5.57 18.48 -11.16
C LEU A 36 5.63 19.45 -12.35
N ASP A 37 6.39 19.11 -13.40
CA ASP A 37 6.55 19.93 -14.61
C ASP A 37 5.17 20.23 -15.25
N PHE A 38 4.27 19.24 -15.26
CA PHE A 38 2.89 19.42 -15.75
C PHE A 38 2.12 20.46 -14.94
N GLY A 39 2.14 20.38 -13.59
CA GLY A 39 1.36 21.27 -12.75
C GLY A 39 1.97 22.65 -12.53
N SER A 40 3.28 22.82 -12.72
CA SER A 40 3.97 24.11 -12.54
C SER A 40 4.00 24.98 -13.79
N GLU A 41 4.31 24.41 -14.96
CA GLU A 41 4.59 25.18 -16.18
C GLU A 41 3.47 25.09 -17.22
N ASN A 42 2.78 23.94 -17.27
CA ASN A 42 1.88 23.59 -18.38
C ASN A 42 0.52 23.07 -17.90
N ALA A 43 -0.01 23.62 -16.79
CA ALA A 43 -1.26 23.18 -16.20
C ALA A 43 -2.44 23.39 -17.16
N CYS A 44 -2.67 22.39 -18.01
CA CYS A 44 -3.71 22.41 -19.03
C CYS A 44 -4.73 21.31 -18.72
N GLU A 45 -5.90 21.74 -18.23
CA GLU A 45 -6.99 20.84 -17.85
C GLU A 45 -7.35 19.87 -18.98
N ARG A 46 -7.38 20.36 -20.23
CA ARG A 46 -7.68 19.57 -21.43
C ARG A 46 -6.70 18.41 -21.62
N THR A 47 -5.40 18.68 -21.45
CA THR A 47 -4.35 17.66 -21.57
C THR A 47 -4.49 16.62 -20.45
N SER A 48 -4.71 17.06 -19.22
CA SER A 48 -4.95 16.16 -18.08
C SER A 48 -6.19 15.30 -18.29
N PHE A 49 -7.30 15.90 -18.74
CA PHE A 49 -8.54 15.20 -19.08
C PHE A 49 -8.33 14.13 -20.16
N VAL A 50 -7.66 14.47 -21.27
CA VAL A 50 -7.39 13.53 -22.37
C VAL A 50 -6.57 12.33 -21.90
N PHE A 51 -5.58 12.56 -21.03
CA PHE A 51 -4.79 11.49 -20.43
C PHE A 51 -5.64 10.63 -19.48
N LEU A 52 -6.32 11.24 -18.50
CA LEU A 52 -6.99 10.53 -17.42
C LEU A 52 -8.22 9.74 -17.87
N ARG A 53 -8.99 10.24 -18.84
CA ARG A 53 -10.14 9.52 -19.41
C ARG A 53 -9.75 8.23 -20.15
N GLN A 54 -8.46 8.06 -20.45
CA GLN A 54 -7.90 6.82 -21.00
C GLN A 54 -7.20 6.00 -19.91
N GLU A 55 -6.32 6.65 -19.15
CA GLU A 55 -5.45 5.97 -18.17
C GLU A 55 -6.24 5.38 -16.97
N LEU A 56 -7.23 6.10 -16.43
CA LEU A 56 -8.00 5.59 -15.27
C LEU A 56 -8.79 4.33 -15.63
N PRO A 57 -9.55 4.25 -16.75
CA PRO A 57 -10.14 3.00 -17.21
C PRO A 57 -9.16 1.85 -17.38
N VAL A 58 -7.96 2.10 -17.93
CA VAL A 58 -6.91 1.08 -18.09
C VAL A 58 -6.48 0.52 -16.74
N ARG A 59 -6.15 1.38 -15.77
CA ARG A 59 -5.73 0.97 -14.42
C ARG A 59 -6.84 0.22 -13.67
N LEU A 60 -8.09 0.68 -13.76
CA LEU A 60 -9.23 0.01 -13.13
C LEU A 60 -9.51 -1.36 -13.76
N ALA A 61 -9.46 -1.46 -15.10
CA ALA A 61 -9.73 -2.71 -15.81
C ALA A 61 -8.66 -3.77 -15.57
N ASN A 62 -7.37 -3.38 -15.52
CA ASN A 62 -6.26 -4.28 -15.19
C ASN A 62 -6.48 -4.96 -13.84
N ILE A 63 -6.80 -4.19 -12.79
CA ILE A 63 -7.01 -4.78 -11.47
C ILE A 63 -8.34 -5.53 -11.35
N LEU A 64 -9.40 -5.07 -12.03
CA LEU A 64 -10.67 -5.79 -12.10
C LEU A 64 -10.47 -7.19 -12.70
N LYS A 65 -9.62 -7.32 -13.73
CA LYS A 65 -9.28 -8.65 -14.28
C LYS A 65 -8.63 -9.57 -13.27
N GLU A 66 -7.75 -9.06 -12.41
CA GLU A 66 -7.17 -9.84 -11.32
C GLU A 66 -8.21 -10.26 -10.29
N ILE A 67 -9.19 -9.39 -9.96
CA ILE A 67 -10.30 -9.75 -9.07
C ILE A 67 -11.14 -10.90 -9.66
N TYR A 68 -11.39 -10.90 -10.97
CA TYR A 68 -12.18 -11.95 -11.63
C TYR A 68 -11.53 -13.34 -11.66
N ILE A 69 -10.22 -13.43 -11.41
CA ILE A 69 -9.48 -14.70 -11.41
C ILE A 69 -9.07 -15.16 -10.02
N LEU A 70 -9.48 -14.44 -8.97
CA LEU A 70 -9.36 -14.89 -7.60
C LEU A 70 -10.22 -16.14 -7.35
N PRO A 71 -9.93 -16.94 -6.30
CA PRO A 71 -10.73 -18.09 -5.94
C PRO A 71 -12.21 -17.74 -5.74
N ASP A 72 -13.13 -18.56 -6.27
CA ASP A 72 -14.57 -18.32 -6.20
C ASP A 72 -15.07 -18.09 -4.77
N GLY A 73 -14.52 -18.83 -3.80
CA GLY A 73 -14.87 -18.67 -2.38
C GLY A 73 -14.54 -17.27 -1.85
N LEU A 74 -13.44 -16.66 -2.31
CA LEU A 74 -13.07 -15.29 -1.95
C LEU A 74 -13.90 -14.26 -2.72
N VAL A 75 -14.03 -14.45 -4.04
CA VAL A 75 -14.81 -13.55 -4.90
C VAL A 75 -16.25 -13.44 -4.42
N ASN A 76 -16.85 -14.53 -3.94
CA ASN A 76 -18.23 -14.57 -3.50
C ASN A 76 -18.47 -14.05 -2.08
N THR A 77 -17.42 -13.64 -1.35
CA THR A 77 -17.60 -12.93 -0.08
C THR A 77 -18.35 -11.61 -0.31
N SER A 78 -19.18 -11.22 0.66
CA SER A 78 -20.05 -10.06 0.54
C SER A 78 -19.25 -8.78 0.34
N SER A 79 -18.14 -8.66 1.08
CA SER A 79 -17.23 -7.54 1.02
C SER A 79 -16.46 -7.45 -0.31
N VAL A 80 -15.99 -8.56 -0.88
CA VAL A 80 -15.29 -8.53 -2.18
C VAL A 80 -16.25 -8.19 -3.32
N GLN A 81 -17.50 -8.69 -3.29
CA GLN A 81 -18.52 -8.28 -4.26
C GLN A 81 -18.84 -6.78 -4.17
N LEU A 82 -18.88 -6.21 -2.97
CA LEU A 82 -19.08 -4.78 -2.77
C LEU A 82 -17.91 -3.96 -3.35
N VAL A 83 -16.66 -4.35 -3.11
CA VAL A 83 -15.51 -3.68 -3.72
C VAL A 83 -15.55 -3.81 -5.24
N LYS A 84 -15.86 -5.01 -5.76
CA LYS A 84 -15.99 -5.24 -7.21
C LYS A 84 -17.06 -4.36 -7.83
N SER A 85 -18.22 -4.20 -7.19
CA SER A 85 -19.30 -3.34 -7.70
C SER A 85 -18.90 -1.87 -7.75
N TRP A 86 -18.17 -1.37 -6.75
CA TRP A 86 -17.63 -0.01 -6.76
C TRP A 86 -16.67 0.23 -7.92
N TYR A 87 -15.75 -0.71 -8.18
CA TYR A 87 -14.79 -0.58 -9.29
C TYR A 87 -15.48 -0.66 -10.67
N ILE A 88 -16.48 -1.53 -10.82
CA ILE A 88 -17.28 -1.60 -12.06
C ILE A 88 -18.04 -0.30 -12.29
N GLN A 89 -18.72 0.22 -11.26
CA GLN A 89 -19.43 1.49 -11.36
C GLN A 89 -18.48 2.64 -11.74
N SER A 90 -17.34 2.75 -11.05
CA SER A 90 -16.32 3.77 -11.36
C SER A 90 -15.78 3.64 -12.78
N LEU A 91 -15.52 2.42 -13.25
CA LEU A 91 -15.10 2.20 -14.64
C LEU A 91 -16.16 2.71 -15.62
N MET A 92 -17.43 2.38 -15.38
CA MET A 92 -18.50 2.73 -16.31
C MET A 92 -18.74 4.22 -16.39
N GLU A 93 -18.77 4.91 -15.25
CA GLU A 93 -18.86 6.37 -15.19
C GLU A 93 -17.69 7.06 -15.91
N LEU A 94 -16.47 6.52 -15.82
CA LEU A 94 -15.29 7.10 -16.49
C LEU A 94 -15.29 6.83 -18.01
N VAL A 95 -15.78 5.68 -18.45
CA VAL A 95 -15.87 5.33 -19.88
C VAL A 95 -16.83 6.24 -20.64
N GLU A 96 -17.83 6.83 -19.99
CA GLU A 96 -18.72 7.83 -20.59
C GLU A 96 -17.97 9.07 -21.13
N PHE A 97 -16.76 9.34 -20.64
CA PHE A 97 -15.94 10.47 -21.07
C PHE A 97 -14.99 10.14 -22.23
N HIS A 98 -14.88 8.86 -22.62
CA HIS A 98 -13.89 8.39 -23.59
C HIS A 98 -13.97 9.10 -24.94
N GLU A 99 -15.20 9.33 -25.43
CA GLU A 99 -15.47 9.98 -26.73
C GLU A 99 -15.83 11.46 -26.63
N LYS A 100 -15.94 12.04 -25.41
CA LYS A 100 -16.35 13.45 -25.24
C LYS A 100 -15.28 14.43 -25.73
N SER A 101 -15.67 15.64 -26.14
CA SER A 101 -14.70 16.63 -26.63
C SER A 101 -13.96 17.31 -25.48
N PRO A 102 -12.62 17.43 -25.51
CA PRO A 102 -11.86 18.18 -24.50
C PRO A 102 -12.05 19.71 -24.63
N LYS A 103 -12.77 20.18 -25.65
CA LYS A 103 -13.05 21.62 -25.85
C LYS A 103 -14.29 22.10 -25.10
N ASP A 104 -15.15 21.18 -24.66
CA ASP A 104 -16.38 21.51 -23.95
C ASP A 104 -16.11 21.69 -22.45
N GLN A 105 -16.32 22.91 -21.95
CA GLN A 105 -16.08 23.23 -20.54
C GLN A 105 -17.01 22.46 -19.60
N LYS A 106 -18.24 22.18 -20.04
CA LYS A 106 -19.18 21.41 -19.22
C LYS A 106 -18.67 19.98 -19.02
N THR A 107 -18.18 19.35 -20.09
CA THR A 107 -17.53 18.03 -20.02
C THR A 107 -16.36 18.01 -19.03
N LEU A 108 -15.53 19.05 -19.00
CA LEU A 108 -14.39 19.13 -18.07
C LEU A 108 -14.86 19.24 -16.61
N SER A 109 -15.83 20.12 -16.34
CA SER A 109 -16.46 20.25 -15.01
C SER A 109 -17.12 18.94 -14.56
N ASP A 110 -17.93 18.30 -15.42
CA ASP A 110 -18.60 17.03 -15.14
C ASP A 110 -17.58 15.91 -14.86
N PHE A 111 -16.40 15.97 -15.49
CA PHE A 111 -15.31 15.03 -15.26
C PHE A 111 -14.71 15.20 -13.88
N VAL A 112 -14.40 16.43 -13.45
CA VAL A 112 -13.92 16.73 -12.09
C VAL A 112 -14.90 16.21 -11.04
N ASP A 113 -16.19 16.48 -11.21
CA ASP A 113 -17.26 15.97 -10.32
C ASP A 113 -17.30 14.44 -10.28
N THR A 114 -17.14 13.79 -11.44
CA THR A 114 -17.04 12.33 -11.52
C THR A 114 -15.81 11.79 -10.78
N LEU A 115 -14.64 12.43 -10.91
CA LEU A 115 -13.44 12.04 -10.17
C LEU A 115 -13.64 12.17 -8.66
N ILE A 116 -14.30 13.23 -8.19
CA ILE A 116 -14.63 13.42 -6.77
C ILE A 116 -15.56 12.29 -6.30
N LYS A 117 -16.60 11.95 -7.07
CA LYS A 117 -17.52 10.85 -6.77
C LYS A 117 -16.80 9.51 -6.68
N VAL A 118 -15.96 9.19 -7.66
CA VAL A 118 -15.15 7.95 -7.69
C VAL A 118 -14.20 7.89 -6.49
N ARG A 119 -13.47 8.97 -6.21
CA ARG A 119 -12.55 9.06 -5.05
C ARG A 119 -13.28 8.80 -3.74
N ASN A 120 -14.46 9.38 -3.56
CA ASN A 120 -15.26 9.23 -2.34
C ASN A 120 -15.84 7.81 -2.22
N ARG A 121 -16.34 7.23 -3.31
CA ARG A 121 -16.78 5.82 -3.38
C ARG A 121 -15.68 4.86 -2.94
N HIS A 122 -14.44 5.14 -3.33
CA HIS A 122 -13.29 4.28 -3.03
C HIS A 122 -12.68 4.50 -1.64
N HIS A 123 -13.27 5.36 -0.79
CA HIS A 123 -12.74 5.70 0.53
C HIS A 123 -12.55 4.45 1.42
N ASN A 124 -13.58 3.60 1.49
CA ASN A 124 -13.61 2.41 2.35
C ASN A 124 -13.08 1.12 1.69
N VAL A 125 -12.45 1.21 0.52
CA VAL A 125 -11.95 0.01 -0.18
C VAL A 125 -10.96 -0.81 0.64
N VAL A 126 -10.06 -0.17 1.39
CA VAL A 126 -9.06 -0.88 2.22
C VAL A 126 -9.73 -1.71 3.32
N PRO A 127 -10.52 -1.12 4.25
CA PRO A 127 -11.16 -1.89 5.30
C PRO A 127 -12.18 -2.91 4.75
N THR A 128 -12.94 -2.58 3.70
CA THR A 128 -13.89 -3.53 3.10
C THR A 128 -13.17 -4.72 2.47
N MET A 129 -12.09 -4.51 1.71
CA MET A 129 -11.32 -5.64 1.16
C MET A 129 -10.72 -6.49 2.29
N ALA A 130 -10.18 -5.88 3.34
CA ALA A 130 -9.67 -6.60 4.50
C ALA A 130 -10.76 -7.47 5.17
N GLN A 131 -11.98 -6.95 5.29
CA GLN A 131 -13.13 -7.70 5.79
C GLN A 131 -13.47 -8.90 4.89
N GLY A 132 -13.40 -8.76 3.57
CA GLY A 132 -13.59 -9.87 2.63
C GLY A 132 -12.55 -10.97 2.77
N ILE A 133 -11.29 -10.60 3.09
CA ILE A 133 -10.25 -11.58 3.39
C ILE A 133 -10.55 -12.33 4.69
N LEU A 134 -11.06 -11.63 5.72
CA LEU A 134 -11.47 -12.26 6.98
C LEU A 134 -12.64 -13.23 6.76
N GLU A 135 -13.69 -12.79 6.05
CA GLU A 135 -14.83 -13.64 5.66
C GLU A 135 -14.37 -14.94 4.98
N TYR A 136 -13.40 -14.83 4.08
CA TYR A 136 -12.85 -15.99 3.36
C TYR A 136 -12.05 -16.93 4.27
N LYS A 137 -11.24 -16.40 5.18
CA LYS A 137 -10.44 -17.19 6.14
C LYS A 137 -11.31 -17.89 7.19
N ASP A 138 -12.43 -17.28 7.58
CA ASP A 138 -13.37 -17.88 8.55
C ASP A 138 -14.18 -19.01 7.90
N ALA A 139 -14.45 -18.90 6.60
CA ALA A 139 -15.22 -19.91 5.85
C ALA A 139 -14.39 -21.14 5.45
N CYS A 140 -13.08 -21.01 5.23
CA CYS A 140 -12.24 -22.07 4.67
C CYS A 140 -10.82 -22.05 5.24
N THR A 141 -10.20 -23.24 5.36
CA THR A 141 -8.76 -23.33 5.60
C THR A 141 -8.00 -22.92 4.34
N VAL A 142 -7.24 -21.83 4.45
CA VAL A 142 -6.44 -21.29 3.34
C VAL A 142 -5.10 -22.03 3.29
N ASP A 143 -4.84 -22.73 2.19
CA ASP A 143 -3.56 -23.39 1.96
C ASP A 143 -2.43 -22.36 1.68
N PRO A 144 -1.15 -22.75 1.83
CA PRO A 144 -0.03 -21.83 1.64
C PRO A 144 0.03 -21.19 0.24
N ALA A 145 -0.33 -21.91 -0.82
CA ALA A 145 -0.28 -21.40 -2.19
C ALA A 145 -1.37 -20.34 -2.41
N THR A 146 -2.58 -20.59 -1.91
CA THR A 146 -3.66 -19.59 -1.93
C THR A 146 -3.28 -18.33 -1.14
N ASN A 147 -2.59 -18.47 0.00
CA ASN A 147 -2.13 -17.31 0.78
C ASN A 147 -1.06 -16.50 0.02
N GLN A 148 -0.15 -17.15 -0.71
CA GLN A 148 0.82 -16.47 -1.57
C GLN A 148 0.13 -15.71 -2.73
N ASN A 149 -0.84 -16.34 -3.38
CA ASN A 149 -1.63 -15.70 -4.45
C ASN A 149 -2.41 -14.50 -3.93
N LEU A 150 -2.92 -14.61 -2.70
CA LEU A 150 -3.62 -13.52 -2.04
C LEU A 150 -2.67 -12.35 -1.70
N GLN A 151 -1.48 -12.64 -1.17
CA GLN A 151 -0.46 -11.62 -0.92
C GLN A 151 -0.10 -10.88 -2.22
N TYR A 152 0.19 -11.64 -3.29
CA TYR A 152 0.51 -11.10 -4.60
C TYR A 152 -0.61 -10.20 -5.14
N PHE A 153 -1.87 -10.63 -5.02
CA PHE A 153 -3.02 -9.83 -5.41
C PHE A 153 -3.15 -8.55 -4.59
N LEU A 154 -3.08 -8.63 -3.26
CA LEU A 154 -3.32 -7.48 -2.39
C LEU A 154 -2.24 -6.41 -2.57
N ASP A 155 -0.97 -6.80 -2.73
CA ASP A 155 0.12 -5.87 -3.05
C ASP A 155 -0.20 -5.07 -4.32
N ARG A 156 -0.64 -5.77 -5.38
CA ARG A 156 -0.98 -5.16 -6.68
C ARG A 156 -2.26 -4.34 -6.60
N PHE A 157 -3.28 -4.83 -5.91
CA PHE A 157 -4.56 -4.16 -5.72
C PHE A 157 -4.39 -2.81 -5.02
N TYR A 158 -3.64 -2.79 -3.92
CA TYR A 158 -3.39 -1.56 -3.18
C TYR A 158 -2.40 -0.63 -3.89
N MET A 159 -1.41 -1.16 -4.61
CA MET A 159 -0.54 -0.35 -5.48
C MET A 159 -1.37 0.37 -6.56
N ASN A 160 -2.28 -0.34 -7.24
CA ASN A 160 -3.18 0.29 -8.22
C ASN A 160 -4.06 1.36 -7.58
N ARG A 161 -4.58 1.11 -6.37
CA ARG A 161 -5.39 2.08 -5.63
C ARG A 161 -4.62 3.34 -5.24
N ILE A 162 -3.37 3.20 -4.79
CA ILE A 162 -2.48 4.34 -4.52
C ILE A 162 -2.31 5.16 -5.81
N SER A 163 -2.05 4.48 -6.92
CA SER A 163 -1.79 5.12 -8.22
C SER A 163 -3.00 5.88 -8.78
N THR A 164 -4.19 5.28 -8.74
CA THR A 164 -5.43 5.91 -9.21
C THR A 164 -5.83 7.08 -8.30
N ARG A 165 -5.63 6.95 -6.98
CA ARG A 165 -5.82 8.06 -6.04
C ARG A 165 -4.84 9.21 -6.30
N MET A 166 -3.58 8.92 -6.62
CA MET A 166 -2.58 9.92 -6.99
C MET A 166 -3.05 10.74 -8.19
N LEU A 167 -3.40 10.08 -9.30
CA LEU A 167 -3.87 10.74 -10.52
C LEU A 167 -5.14 11.57 -10.30
N MET A 168 -6.14 11.01 -9.63
CA MET A 168 -7.39 11.73 -9.34
C MET A 168 -7.14 12.94 -8.44
N ASN A 169 -6.33 12.80 -7.39
CA ASN A 169 -6.02 13.90 -6.49
C ASN A 169 -5.25 15.02 -7.20
N GLN A 170 -4.29 14.68 -8.08
CA GLN A 170 -3.57 15.69 -8.86
C GLN A 170 -4.53 16.53 -9.71
N HIS A 171 -5.41 15.89 -10.47
CA HIS A 171 -6.39 16.61 -11.30
C HIS A 171 -7.36 17.46 -10.47
N ILE A 172 -7.93 16.88 -9.41
CA ILE A 172 -8.89 17.59 -8.55
C ILE A 172 -8.21 18.80 -7.88
N LEU A 173 -7.01 18.63 -7.33
CA LEU A 173 -6.34 19.71 -6.59
C LEU A 173 -5.86 20.86 -7.49
N ILE A 174 -5.54 20.58 -8.77
CA ILE A 174 -5.08 21.61 -9.71
C ILE A 174 -6.25 22.33 -10.38
N PHE A 175 -7.33 21.61 -10.72
CA PHE A 175 -8.40 22.13 -11.59
C PHE A 175 -9.77 22.30 -10.93
N SER A 176 -9.98 21.80 -9.70
CA SER A 176 -11.25 22.05 -9.00
C SER A 176 -11.27 23.45 -8.36
N ASP A 177 -12.44 24.08 -8.36
CA ASP A 177 -12.68 25.39 -7.72
C ASP A 177 -12.60 25.34 -6.18
N LEU A 178 -12.46 24.14 -5.61
CA LEU A 178 -12.25 23.93 -4.19
C LEU A 178 -10.80 24.31 -3.88
N GLN A 179 -10.55 25.53 -3.38
CA GLN A 179 -9.26 25.98 -2.83
C GLN A 179 -8.88 25.16 -1.57
N THR A 180 -8.69 23.86 -1.74
CA THR A 180 -8.43 22.87 -0.70
C THR A 180 -7.04 22.30 -0.94
N GLY A 181 -6.03 23.09 -0.60
CA GLY A 181 -4.64 22.70 -0.82
C GLY A 181 -3.68 23.71 -0.22
N ASN A 182 -2.43 23.29 -0.03
CA ASN A 182 -1.36 24.21 0.33
C ASN A 182 -0.97 24.99 -0.94
N PRO A 183 -1.00 26.34 -0.94
CA PRO A 183 -0.62 27.16 -2.11
C PRO A 183 0.80 26.91 -2.62
N SER A 184 1.70 26.37 -1.78
CA SER A 184 3.07 26.03 -2.16
C SER A 184 3.21 24.65 -2.83
N HIS A 185 2.13 23.85 -2.85
CA HIS A 185 2.13 22.52 -3.45
C HIS A 185 1.61 22.55 -4.89
N ILE A 186 2.08 21.60 -5.69
CA ILE A 186 1.58 21.33 -7.03
C ILE A 186 0.71 20.08 -6.97
N GLY A 187 -0.62 20.31 -6.92
CA GLY A 187 -1.57 19.28 -6.57
C GLY A 187 -1.27 18.73 -5.17
N SER A 188 -0.95 17.42 -5.08
CA SER A 188 -0.52 16.77 -3.84
C SER A 188 1.01 16.68 -3.65
N ILE A 189 1.81 17.21 -4.58
CA ILE A 189 3.28 17.15 -4.52
C ILE A 189 3.80 18.43 -3.89
N ASP A 190 4.63 18.27 -2.88
CA ASP A 190 5.41 19.35 -2.29
C ASP A 190 6.79 19.41 -2.99
N PRO A 191 7.10 20.49 -3.74
CA PRO A 191 8.38 20.63 -4.42
C PRO A 191 9.55 20.82 -3.44
N ASN A 192 9.30 21.20 -2.19
CA ASN A 192 10.32 21.44 -1.17
C ASN A 192 9.90 20.80 0.16
N CYS A 193 9.57 19.51 0.13
CA CYS A 193 9.11 18.74 1.29
C CYS A 193 10.19 18.70 2.37
N ASP A 194 9.96 19.38 3.50
CA ASP A 194 10.80 19.29 4.70
C ASP A 194 10.57 17.94 5.38
N VAL A 195 11.53 17.02 5.19
CA VAL A 195 11.45 15.65 5.71
C VAL A 195 11.40 15.64 7.24
N ALA A 196 12.12 16.54 7.90
CA ALA A 196 12.16 16.60 9.36
C ALA A 196 10.84 17.07 9.94
N ALA A 197 10.19 18.04 9.29
CA ALA A 197 8.86 18.49 9.67
C ALA A 197 7.82 17.36 9.56
N VAL A 198 7.85 16.59 8.47
CA VAL A 198 6.92 15.45 8.29
C VAL A 198 7.17 14.33 9.31
N VAL A 199 8.44 14.11 9.68
CA VAL A 199 8.80 13.17 10.76
C VAL A 199 8.22 13.63 12.10
N GLN A 200 8.37 14.91 12.45
CA GLN A 200 7.83 15.45 13.70
C GLN A 200 6.31 15.37 13.74
N ASP A 201 5.63 15.76 12.67
CA ASP A 201 4.16 15.73 12.58
C ASP A 201 3.61 14.30 12.73
N ALA A 202 4.19 13.32 12.01
CA ALA A 202 3.80 11.92 12.11
C ALA A 202 4.08 11.33 13.50
N PHE A 203 5.18 11.75 14.15
CA PHE A 203 5.51 11.35 15.50
C PHE A 203 4.51 11.90 16.51
N GLU A 204 4.18 13.19 16.48
CA GLU A 204 3.23 13.82 17.40
C GLU A 204 1.82 13.22 17.24
N CYS A 205 1.38 12.98 16.00
CA CYS A 205 0.12 12.28 15.73
C CYS A 205 0.10 10.88 16.35
N SER A 206 1.19 10.12 16.24
CA SER A 206 1.31 8.79 16.84
C SER A 206 1.39 8.87 18.37
N LYS A 207 2.10 9.87 18.91
CA LYS A 207 2.27 10.15 20.34
C LYS A 207 0.92 10.42 21.00
N MET A 208 0.07 11.22 20.37
CA MET A 208 -1.29 11.48 20.84
C MET A 208 -2.11 10.19 20.98
N LEU A 209 -2.09 9.30 19.97
CA LEU A 209 -2.80 8.02 20.03
C LEU A 209 -2.20 7.06 21.07
N CYS A 210 -0.87 7.02 21.17
CA CYS A 210 -0.17 6.23 22.19
C CYS A 210 -0.54 6.69 23.60
N ASN A 211 -0.52 8.00 23.86
CA ASN A 211 -0.92 8.57 25.15
C ASN A 211 -2.40 8.30 25.46
N GLN A 212 -3.29 8.37 24.46
CA GLN A 212 -4.70 8.07 24.67
C GLN A 212 -4.92 6.61 25.11
N TYR A 213 -4.12 5.67 24.61
CA TYR A 213 -4.29 4.24 24.87
C TYR A 213 -3.48 3.74 26.09
N TYR A 214 -2.22 4.15 26.21
CA TYR A 214 -1.29 3.69 27.25
C TYR A 214 -1.02 4.71 28.35
N LEU A 215 -1.56 5.93 28.26
CA LEU A 215 -1.30 7.05 29.20
C LEU A 215 0.18 7.50 29.27
N THR A 216 1.03 6.99 28.38
CA THR A 216 2.45 7.32 28.25
C THR A 216 2.92 7.09 26.82
N SER A 217 4.07 7.67 26.46
CA SER A 217 4.71 7.52 25.16
C SER A 217 6.22 7.79 25.24
N PRO A 218 7.03 7.17 24.37
CA PRO A 218 8.45 7.50 24.27
C PRO A 218 8.65 8.89 23.63
N GLU A 219 9.83 9.47 23.84
CA GLU A 219 10.24 10.73 23.19
C GLU A 219 10.93 10.51 21.84
N LEU A 220 11.01 11.55 21.00
CA LEU A 220 11.68 11.52 19.70
C LEU A 220 13.11 12.03 19.81
N LYS A 221 14.07 11.28 19.25
CA LYS A 221 15.44 11.75 19.02
C LYS A 221 15.74 11.77 17.53
N LEU A 222 15.59 12.93 16.90
CA LEU A 222 15.79 13.12 15.45
C LEU A 222 17.21 13.62 15.14
N THR A 223 17.90 12.94 14.23
CA THR A 223 19.19 13.33 13.66
C THR A 223 19.08 13.44 12.15
N GLN A 224 19.69 14.48 11.57
CA GLN A 224 19.75 14.68 10.12
C GLN A 224 21.19 14.70 9.63
N VAL A 225 21.45 14.05 8.49
CA VAL A 225 22.74 14.03 7.81
C VAL A 225 22.51 14.36 6.34
N ASN A 226 22.74 15.61 5.97
CA ASN A 226 22.62 16.04 4.58
C ASN A 226 23.97 15.87 3.87
N GLY A 227 24.12 14.76 3.15
CA GLY A 227 25.35 14.44 2.41
C GLY A 227 25.54 15.28 1.15
N LYS A 228 24.49 15.91 0.62
CA LYS A 228 24.57 16.86 -0.51
C LYS A 228 25.01 18.25 -0.04
N PHE A 229 24.42 18.73 1.05
CA PHE A 229 24.65 20.07 1.61
C PHE A 229 24.81 19.99 3.13
N PRO A 230 26.03 19.74 3.65
CA PRO A 230 26.26 19.57 5.08
C PRO A 230 25.75 20.77 5.91
N GLY A 231 25.02 20.48 6.99
CA GLY A 231 24.45 21.49 7.89
C GLY A 231 23.14 22.13 7.43
N GLN A 232 22.67 21.85 6.21
CA GLN A 232 21.37 22.34 5.73
C GLN A 232 20.24 21.33 5.98
N PRO A 233 19.00 21.80 6.19
CA PRO A 233 17.84 20.91 6.30
C PRO A 233 17.64 20.07 5.03
N ILE A 234 17.05 18.89 5.21
CA ILE A 234 16.83 17.94 4.11
C ILE A 234 15.47 18.21 3.49
N HIS A 235 15.49 18.66 2.23
CA HIS A 235 14.30 18.84 1.41
C HIS A 235 14.34 17.94 0.18
N ILE A 236 13.19 17.37 -0.19
CA ILE A 236 13.01 16.61 -1.43
C ILE A 236 11.70 16.98 -2.11
N VAL A 237 11.59 16.70 -3.41
CA VAL A 237 10.29 16.71 -4.09
C VAL A 237 9.57 15.43 -3.68
N TYR A 238 8.43 15.51 -2.99
CA TYR A 238 7.67 14.32 -2.59
C TYR A 238 6.20 14.60 -2.31
N VAL A 239 5.41 13.53 -2.16
CA VAL A 239 4.02 13.62 -1.68
C VAL A 239 4.05 13.52 -0.15
N SER A 240 3.97 14.65 0.55
CA SER A 240 4.13 14.72 2.02
C SER A 240 3.16 13.80 2.76
N SER A 241 1.93 13.61 2.26
CA SER A 241 0.95 12.70 2.86
C SER A 241 1.32 11.21 2.73
N HIS A 242 2.03 10.81 1.67
CA HIS A 242 2.54 9.44 1.53
C HIS A 242 3.65 9.18 2.56
N LEU A 243 4.57 10.14 2.70
CA LEU A 243 5.65 10.08 3.69
C LEU A 243 5.09 10.04 5.11
N HIS A 244 4.17 10.96 5.44
CA HIS A 244 3.48 10.99 6.72
C HIS A 244 2.83 9.64 7.05
N HIS A 245 2.09 9.05 6.10
CA HIS A 245 1.43 7.75 6.34
C HIS A 245 2.41 6.64 6.71
N MET A 246 3.54 6.51 5.99
CA MET A 246 4.57 5.51 6.31
C MET A 246 5.16 5.73 7.69
N LEU A 247 5.54 6.98 8.00
CA LEU A 247 6.14 7.34 9.29
C LEU A 247 5.15 7.12 10.45
N PHE A 248 3.90 7.54 10.28
CA PHE A 248 2.84 7.37 11.26
C PHE A 248 2.61 5.89 11.60
N GLU A 249 2.48 5.01 10.60
CA GLU A 249 2.29 3.58 10.87
C GLU A 249 3.52 2.96 11.55
N LEU A 250 4.74 3.35 11.17
CA LEU A 250 5.96 2.88 11.83
C LEU A 250 6.09 3.39 13.27
N PHE A 251 5.75 4.65 13.53
CA PHE A 251 5.79 5.21 14.88
C PHE A 251 4.78 4.55 15.81
N LYS A 252 3.53 4.30 15.36
CA LYS A 252 2.58 3.52 16.17
C LYS A 252 3.15 2.16 16.57
N ASN A 253 3.78 1.44 15.64
CA ASN A 253 4.36 0.12 15.90
C ASN A 253 5.53 0.22 16.89
N ALA A 254 6.45 1.16 16.68
CA ALA A 254 7.61 1.39 17.55
C ALA A 254 7.19 1.83 18.97
N MET A 255 6.20 2.73 19.07
CA MET A 255 5.66 3.19 20.34
C MET A 255 4.98 2.05 21.11
N ARG A 256 4.10 1.30 20.44
CA ARG A 256 3.44 0.13 21.02
C ARG A 256 4.48 -0.87 21.55
N ALA A 257 5.44 -1.27 20.73
CA ALA A 257 6.46 -2.23 21.11
C ALA A 257 7.32 -1.72 22.29
N THR A 258 7.69 -0.44 22.29
CA THR A 258 8.48 0.16 23.37
C THR A 258 7.71 0.18 24.68
N VAL A 259 6.47 0.64 24.66
CA VAL A 259 5.62 0.73 25.87
C VAL A 259 5.33 -0.66 26.44
N GLU A 260 4.91 -1.61 25.60
CA GLU A 260 4.60 -2.98 26.04
C GLU A 260 5.85 -3.72 26.57
N HIS A 261 7.03 -3.51 25.97
CA HIS A 261 8.25 -4.17 26.40
C HIS A 261 8.86 -3.56 27.68
N GLN A 262 8.70 -2.25 27.87
CA GLN A 262 9.34 -1.48 28.94
C GLN A 262 8.37 -1.04 30.04
N GLU A 263 7.21 -1.70 30.18
CA GLU A 263 6.18 -1.37 31.18
C GLU A 263 6.73 -1.26 32.62
N ASN A 264 7.71 -2.10 32.96
CA ASN A 264 8.34 -2.14 34.30
C ASN A 264 9.64 -1.34 34.39
N TRP A 265 10.02 -0.60 33.35
CA TRP A 265 11.24 0.22 33.35
C TRP A 265 10.96 1.59 33.98
N PRO A 266 11.97 2.25 34.58
CA PRO A 266 11.77 3.56 35.21
C PRO A 266 11.39 4.67 34.21
N SER A 267 11.78 4.52 32.94
CA SER A 267 11.48 5.46 31.86
C SER A 267 11.57 4.76 30.52
N LEU A 268 10.73 5.17 29.58
CA LEU A 268 10.76 4.68 28.21
C LEU A 268 11.99 5.21 27.48
N THR A 269 12.67 4.35 26.72
CA THR A 269 13.73 4.79 25.81
C THR A 269 13.15 5.60 24.65
N PRO A 270 13.84 6.64 24.17
CA PRO A 270 13.37 7.41 23.02
C PRO A 270 13.40 6.58 21.74
N ILE A 271 12.51 6.90 20.81
CA ILE A 271 12.58 6.39 19.43
C ILE A 271 13.61 7.25 18.70
N GLU A 272 14.65 6.62 18.17
CA GLU A 272 15.71 7.30 17.44
C GLU A 272 15.39 7.33 15.94
N VAL A 273 15.45 8.51 15.33
CA VAL A 273 15.22 8.68 13.90
C VAL A 273 16.44 9.31 13.26
N ILE A 274 16.96 8.68 12.20
CA ILE A 274 18.08 9.18 11.42
C ILE A 274 17.60 9.40 9.99
N VAL A 275 17.67 10.65 9.52
CA VAL A 275 17.37 11.04 8.13
C VAL A 275 18.68 11.35 7.42
N VAL A 276 18.98 10.64 6.34
CA VAL A 276 20.20 10.80 5.56
C VAL A 276 19.84 11.10 4.11
N LEU A 277 20.33 12.21 3.56
CA LEU A 277 20.23 12.52 2.14
C LEU A 277 21.56 12.22 1.46
N GLY A 278 21.59 11.12 0.69
CA GLY A 278 22.69 10.77 -0.19
C GLY A 278 22.57 11.41 -1.57
N LYS A 279 23.38 10.95 -2.53
CA LYS A 279 23.32 11.42 -3.93
C LYS A 279 22.04 10.94 -4.63
N GLU A 280 21.77 9.65 -4.52
CA GLU A 280 20.68 8.93 -5.21
C GLU A 280 19.46 8.69 -4.31
N ASP A 281 19.69 8.43 -3.02
CA ASP A 281 18.62 8.03 -2.11
C ASP A 281 18.52 8.98 -0.91
N LEU A 282 17.27 9.20 -0.47
CA LEU A 282 16.92 9.65 0.87
C LEU A 282 16.61 8.41 1.71
N THR A 283 17.25 8.27 2.86
CA THR A 283 17.03 7.17 3.79
C THR A 283 16.53 7.69 5.12
N ILE A 284 15.47 7.09 5.63
CA ILE A 284 14.93 7.38 6.97
C ILE A 284 14.96 6.08 7.76
N LYS A 285 15.75 6.05 8.83
CA LYS A 285 15.81 4.93 9.76
C LYS A 285 15.12 5.30 11.06
N ILE A 286 14.17 4.46 11.49
CA ILE A 286 13.47 4.56 12.77
C ILE A 286 13.90 3.36 13.61
N SER A 287 14.45 3.62 14.80
CA SER A 287 15.00 2.62 15.70
C SER A 287 14.29 2.67 17.04
N ASP A 288 13.77 1.53 17.48
CA ASP A 288 13.15 1.35 18.80
C ASP A 288 13.98 0.42 19.71
N ARG A 289 13.58 0.36 20.99
CA ARG A 289 14.05 -0.63 21.97
C ARG A 289 12.88 -1.45 22.51
N GLY A 290 11.94 -1.81 21.63
CA GLY A 290 10.70 -2.52 21.95
C GLY A 290 10.86 -4.04 22.02
N GLY A 291 12.05 -4.55 22.34
CA GLY A 291 12.30 -5.99 22.52
C GLY A 291 12.47 -6.80 21.23
N GLY A 292 12.18 -6.22 20.06
CA GLY A 292 12.46 -6.83 18.76
C GLY A 292 11.59 -8.06 18.42
N VAL A 293 11.88 -8.66 17.28
CA VAL A 293 11.06 -9.67 16.62
C VAL A 293 11.95 -10.81 16.08
N PRO A 294 11.63 -12.09 16.37
CA PRO A 294 12.37 -13.22 15.81
C PRO A 294 12.45 -13.21 14.29
N LEU A 295 13.64 -13.47 13.73
CA LEU A 295 13.90 -13.44 12.29
C LEU A 295 12.87 -14.25 11.48
N ARG A 296 12.46 -15.42 12.00
CA ARG A 296 11.47 -16.32 11.36
C ARG A 296 10.09 -15.71 11.09
N ILE A 297 9.74 -14.58 11.71
CA ILE A 297 8.43 -13.93 11.49
C ILE A 297 8.54 -12.56 10.82
N ILE A 298 9.74 -12.05 10.51
CA ILE A 298 9.92 -10.72 9.90
C ILE A 298 9.19 -10.62 8.56
N ASP A 299 9.35 -11.61 7.68
CA ASP A 299 8.64 -11.61 6.39
C ASP A 299 7.11 -11.70 6.57
N ARG A 300 6.67 -12.37 7.65
CA ARG A 300 5.25 -12.49 7.97
C ARG A 300 4.65 -11.17 8.45
N LEU A 301 5.44 -10.22 8.96
CA LEU A 301 4.94 -8.89 9.35
C LEU A 301 4.39 -8.09 8.17
N PHE A 302 4.83 -8.41 6.95
CA PHE A 302 4.30 -7.83 5.71
C PHE A 302 3.13 -8.62 5.13
N SER A 303 2.71 -9.73 5.77
CA SER A 303 1.57 -10.49 5.29
C SER A 303 0.25 -9.86 5.72
N TYR A 304 -0.65 -9.60 4.76
CA TYR A 304 -2.00 -9.08 5.05
C TYR A 304 -2.86 -10.03 5.89
N THR A 305 -2.50 -11.31 5.98
CA THR A 305 -3.22 -12.32 6.75
C THR A 305 -2.64 -12.55 8.13
N TYR A 306 -1.59 -11.81 8.51
CA TYR A 306 -0.89 -11.90 9.79
C TYR A 306 -1.05 -10.60 10.59
N SER A 307 -1.55 -10.71 11.82
CA SER A 307 -1.63 -9.62 12.79
C SER A 307 -1.40 -10.17 14.20
N THR A 308 -0.75 -9.39 15.05
CA THR A 308 -0.55 -9.69 16.48
C THR A 308 -1.56 -8.96 17.37
N ALA A 309 -2.38 -8.07 16.80
CA ALA A 309 -3.43 -7.37 17.51
C ALA A 309 -4.76 -8.12 17.39
N PRO A 310 -5.66 -8.02 18.40
CA PRO A 310 -7.02 -8.50 18.26
C PRO A 310 -7.71 -7.78 17.08
N THR A 311 -8.58 -8.50 16.37
CA THR A 311 -9.34 -7.94 15.25
C THR A 311 -10.26 -6.83 15.77
N PRO A 312 -10.14 -5.58 15.28
CA PRO A 312 -10.97 -4.49 15.76
C PRO A 312 -12.41 -4.71 15.31
N VAL A 313 -13.36 -4.44 16.20
CA VAL A 313 -14.79 -4.43 15.84
C VAL A 313 -15.03 -3.23 14.93
N MET A 314 -15.61 -3.46 13.75
CA MET A 314 -16.04 -2.37 12.86
C MET A 314 -17.28 -1.69 13.47
N ASP A 315 -17.08 -0.81 14.44
CA ASP A 315 -18.10 0.16 14.82
C ASP A 315 -17.98 1.39 13.92
N ASN A 316 -19.09 2.08 13.62
CA ASN A 316 -19.14 3.30 12.79
C ASN A 316 -18.39 4.51 13.41
N SER A 317 -17.59 4.27 14.45
CA SER A 317 -16.75 5.27 15.09
C SER A 317 -15.55 5.62 14.20
N ARG A 318 -15.32 6.92 13.99
CA ARG A 318 -14.24 7.47 13.14
C ARG A 318 -12.83 7.29 13.73
N ASN A 319 -12.69 6.55 14.83
CA ASN A 319 -11.43 6.45 15.56
C ASN A 319 -10.64 5.24 15.06
N ALA A 320 -9.54 5.50 14.34
CA ALA A 320 -8.62 4.43 13.94
C ALA A 320 -7.96 3.84 15.19
N PRO A 321 -8.08 2.53 15.44
CA PRO A 321 -7.39 1.90 16.57
C PRO A 321 -5.87 1.93 16.33
N LEU A 322 -5.09 1.95 17.42
CA LEU A 322 -3.62 1.99 17.35
C LEU A 322 -3.05 0.82 16.54
N ALA A 323 -3.69 -0.36 16.63
CA ALA A 323 -3.41 -1.55 15.85
C ALA A 323 -4.72 -2.30 15.53
N GLY A 324 -4.71 -3.26 14.59
CA GLY A 324 -5.88 -4.10 14.39
C GLY A 324 -5.84 -4.98 13.14
N PHE A 325 -6.02 -4.40 11.96
CA PHE A 325 -6.18 -5.19 10.73
C PHE A 325 -4.88 -5.84 10.22
N GLY A 326 -3.69 -5.37 10.63
CA GLY A 326 -2.40 -5.88 10.12
C GLY A 326 -1.98 -5.30 8.75
N TYR A 327 -2.65 -4.25 8.28
CA TYR A 327 -2.42 -3.69 6.93
C TYR A 327 -1.42 -2.53 6.91
N GLY A 328 -1.06 -1.96 8.08
CA GLY A 328 -0.22 -0.77 8.18
C GLY A 328 1.17 -0.94 7.56
N LEU A 329 1.90 -1.99 7.97
CA LEU A 329 3.25 -2.30 7.45
C LEU A 329 3.25 -2.61 5.94
N PRO A 330 2.45 -3.55 5.42
CA PRO A 330 2.47 -3.83 3.98
C PRO A 330 2.04 -2.64 3.14
N ILE A 331 1.01 -1.88 3.54
CA ILE A 331 0.61 -0.66 2.81
C ILE A 331 1.72 0.40 2.85
N SER A 332 2.38 0.61 3.99
CA SER A 332 3.51 1.53 4.09
C SER A 332 4.64 1.15 3.14
N ARG A 333 4.94 -0.15 3.00
CA ARG A 333 5.90 -0.64 2.02
C ARG A 333 5.47 -0.37 0.57
N LEU A 334 4.18 -0.49 0.26
CA LEU A 334 3.68 -0.12 -1.07
C LEU A 334 3.82 1.37 -1.36
N TYR A 335 3.57 2.24 -0.37
CA TYR A 335 3.81 3.69 -0.54
C TYR A 335 5.28 4.01 -0.82
N ALA A 336 6.22 3.31 -0.19
CA ALA A 336 7.65 3.45 -0.49
C ALA A 336 7.96 2.96 -1.92
N LYS A 337 7.49 1.76 -2.27
CA LYS A 337 7.72 1.14 -3.59
C LYS A 337 7.06 1.87 -4.75
N TYR A 338 5.99 2.62 -4.48
CA TYR A 338 5.22 3.31 -5.52
C TYR A 338 6.08 4.28 -6.34
N PHE A 339 7.07 4.95 -5.72
CA PHE A 339 8.04 5.80 -6.42
C PHE A 339 9.47 5.25 -6.32
N GLN A 340 9.65 3.96 -6.63
CA GLN A 340 10.96 3.27 -6.69
C GLN A 340 11.77 3.20 -5.37
N GLY A 341 11.11 3.43 -4.24
CA GLY A 341 11.67 3.23 -2.91
C GLY A 341 11.49 1.80 -2.39
N ASP A 342 11.77 1.59 -1.10
CA ASP A 342 11.38 0.38 -0.37
C ASP A 342 11.30 0.65 1.14
N LEU A 343 10.68 -0.27 1.88
CA LEU A 343 10.63 -0.29 3.34
C LEU A 343 11.09 -1.66 3.83
N ASN A 344 12.16 -1.68 4.62
CA ASN A 344 12.73 -2.90 5.20
C ASN A 344 12.75 -2.85 6.74
N LEU A 345 12.64 -4.02 7.37
CA LEU A 345 12.71 -4.19 8.82
C LEU A 345 13.92 -5.07 9.17
N TYR A 346 14.69 -4.64 10.17
CA TYR A 346 15.80 -5.38 10.73
C TYR A 346 15.63 -5.42 12.25
N SER A 347 15.44 -6.61 12.81
CA SER A 347 15.13 -6.73 14.23
C SER A 347 16.15 -7.60 14.95
N LEU A 348 16.44 -7.21 16.19
CA LEU A 348 17.31 -7.91 17.12
C LEU A 348 16.46 -8.40 18.30
N PRO A 349 16.08 -9.69 18.34
CA PRO A 349 15.24 -10.23 19.41
C PRO A 349 15.87 -10.03 20.78
N GLY A 350 15.08 -9.52 21.73
CA GLY A 350 15.52 -9.11 23.06
C GLY A 350 16.06 -7.68 23.14
N TYR A 351 16.09 -6.93 22.03
CA TYR A 351 16.67 -5.58 22.00
C TYR A 351 15.73 -4.55 21.35
N GLY A 352 15.43 -4.69 20.06
CA GLY A 352 14.64 -3.68 19.34
C GLY A 352 14.60 -3.90 17.83
N THR A 353 13.96 -2.97 17.12
CA THR A 353 13.79 -3.03 15.66
C THR A 353 14.22 -1.73 14.98
N ASP A 354 14.91 -1.88 13.85
CA ASP A 354 15.20 -0.82 12.89
C ASP A 354 14.26 -0.96 11.68
N ALA A 355 13.45 0.06 11.41
CA ALA A 355 12.68 0.21 10.19
C ALA A 355 13.34 1.25 9.28
N VAL A 356 13.59 0.88 8.01
CA VAL A 356 14.30 1.74 7.06
C VAL A 356 13.43 2.00 5.84
N ILE A 357 13.10 3.27 5.60
CA ILE A 357 12.46 3.75 4.37
C ILE A 357 13.55 4.27 3.44
N TYR A 358 13.53 3.82 2.19
CA TYR A 358 14.33 4.33 1.09
C TYR A 358 13.43 5.05 0.11
N LEU A 359 13.79 6.27 -0.27
CA LEU A 359 13.12 7.07 -1.30
C LEU A 359 14.16 7.59 -2.29
N LYS A 360 13.76 7.82 -3.53
CA LYS A 360 14.63 8.48 -4.52
C LYS A 360 14.81 9.95 -4.18
N ALA A 361 16.06 10.40 -4.18
CA ALA A 361 16.42 11.80 -3.94
C ALA A 361 16.14 12.69 -5.17
N LEU A 362 16.04 12.10 -6.36
CA LEU A 362 15.81 12.79 -7.63
C LEU A 362 14.41 12.50 -8.16
N SER A 363 13.61 13.54 -8.40
CA SER A 363 12.23 13.42 -8.90
C SER A 363 12.13 12.77 -10.29
N SER A 364 13.20 12.81 -11.09
CA SER A 364 13.31 12.14 -12.39
C SER A 364 13.40 10.62 -12.28
N GLU A 365 13.91 10.10 -11.15
CA GLU A 365 14.04 8.66 -10.88
C GLU A 365 12.84 8.12 -10.08
N SER A 366 12.07 9.00 -9.45
CA SER A 366 10.81 8.70 -8.77
C SER A 366 9.69 8.38 -9.78
N VAL A 367 9.74 7.20 -10.39
CA VAL A 367 8.74 6.72 -11.38
C VAL A 367 7.70 5.81 -10.71
N GLU A 368 6.43 5.93 -11.12
CA GLU A 368 5.36 5.04 -10.65
C GLU A 368 5.68 3.55 -10.90
N THR A 369 5.53 2.72 -9.86
CA THR A 369 5.47 1.26 -9.97
C THR A 369 4.02 0.82 -10.10
N LEU A 370 3.63 0.26 -11.26
CA LEU A 370 2.23 -0.10 -11.55
C LEU A 370 2.05 -1.60 -11.82
N PRO A 371 0.96 -2.21 -11.33
CA PRO A 371 0.62 -3.58 -11.69
C PRO A 371 0.09 -3.64 -13.13
N VAL A 372 0.64 -4.56 -13.93
CA VAL A 372 0.18 -4.83 -15.30
C VAL A 372 -0.45 -6.21 -15.38
N PHE A 373 -1.70 -6.31 -15.83
CA PHE A 373 -2.35 -7.58 -16.09
C PHE A 373 -1.91 -8.11 -17.45
N ASN A 374 -1.21 -9.25 -17.44
CA ASN A 374 -0.72 -9.92 -18.64
C ASN A 374 -0.60 -11.43 -18.37
N LYS A 375 -0.06 -12.20 -19.34
CA LYS A 375 0.15 -13.65 -19.18
C LYS A 375 1.04 -14.00 -17.99
N SER A 376 2.04 -13.19 -17.66
CA SER A 376 2.91 -13.43 -16.51
C SER A 376 2.15 -13.23 -15.20
N ALA A 377 1.38 -12.14 -15.09
CA ALA A 377 0.51 -11.92 -13.93
C ALA A 377 -0.51 -13.05 -13.77
N PHE A 378 -1.13 -13.50 -14.86
CA PHE A 378 -2.07 -14.61 -14.85
C PHE A 378 -1.44 -15.93 -14.36
N LYS A 379 -0.19 -16.23 -14.72
CA LYS A 379 0.52 -17.44 -14.27
C LYS A 379 0.71 -17.49 -12.75
N HIS A 380 0.92 -16.36 -12.08
CA HIS A 380 1.02 -16.33 -10.62
C HIS A 380 -0.22 -16.97 -9.96
N TYR A 381 -1.43 -16.65 -10.45
CA TYR A 381 -2.68 -17.21 -9.94
C TYR A 381 -2.91 -18.69 -10.24
N GLN A 382 -2.15 -19.27 -11.17
CA GLN A 382 -2.25 -20.69 -11.55
C GLN A 382 -1.22 -21.57 -10.86
N THR A 383 -0.26 -20.97 -10.16
CA THR A 383 0.88 -21.71 -9.59
C THR A 383 0.37 -22.60 -8.45
N SER A 384 0.54 -23.91 -8.58
CA SER A 384 0.23 -24.89 -7.52
C SER A 384 1.41 -25.03 -6.57
N SER A 385 1.21 -25.64 -5.39
CA SER A 385 2.30 -25.93 -4.45
C SER A 385 3.41 -26.73 -5.15
N GLU A 386 4.60 -26.14 -5.24
CA GLU A 386 5.80 -26.80 -5.73
C GLU A 386 6.50 -27.54 -4.58
N ALA A 387 7.30 -28.57 -4.90
CA ALA A 387 8.16 -29.21 -3.92
C ALA A 387 9.24 -28.20 -3.48
N GLY A 388 9.63 -28.22 -2.20
CA GLY A 388 10.64 -27.31 -1.71
C GLY A 388 11.99 -27.50 -2.40
N ASP A 389 12.61 -26.40 -2.82
CA ASP A 389 13.93 -26.40 -3.47
C ASP A 389 15.08 -26.84 -2.54
N TRP A 390 14.81 -26.91 -1.23
CA TRP A 390 15.78 -27.22 -0.18
C TRP A 390 15.25 -28.30 0.76
N CYS A 391 16.16 -29.07 1.36
CA CYS A 391 15.83 -30.12 2.30
C CYS A 391 15.00 -29.60 3.48
N ILE A 392 13.85 -30.24 3.73
CA ILE A 392 13.04 -30.01 4.92
C ILE A 392 13.42 -31.07 5.96
N PRO A 393 13.96 -30.69 7.14
CA PRO A 393 14.35 -31.67 8.15
C PRO A 393 13.12 -32.41 8.70
N SER A 394 13.34 -33.66 9.14
CA SER A 394 12.31 -34.43 9.85
C SER A 394 11.91 -33.71 11.14
N LYS A 395 10.60 -33.71 11.46
CA LYS A 395 10.10 -33.24 12.76
C LYS A 395 10.66 -34.05 13.94
N GLU A 396 11.07 -35.29 13.66
CA GLU A 396 11.73 -36.19 14.60
C GLU A 396 13.11 -36.54 14.01
N PRO A 397 14.15 -35.72 14.26
CA PRO A 397 15.49 -36.03 13.82
C PRO A 397 15.99 -37.33 14.45
N LYS A 398 16.65 -38.18 13.65
CA LYS A 398 17.19 -39.46 14.14
C LYS A 398 18.23 -39.20 15.24
N ASN A 399 18.06 -39.88 16.39
CA ASN A 399 19.03 -39.83 17.47
C ASN A 399 20.20 -40.78 17.19
N LEU A 400 21.33 -40.23 16.70
CA LEU A 400 22.53 -41.00 16.35
C LEU A 400 23.28 -41.58 17.56
N ALA A 401 22.93 -41.21 18.80
CA ALA A 401 23.59 -41.70 20.00
C ALA A 401 23.08 -43.08 20.48
N LYS A 402 21.96 -43.59 19.95
CA LYS A 402 21.34 -44.86 20.39
C LYS A 402 21.63 -46.04 19.45
N GLU A 403 22.33 -45.83 18.36
CA GLU A 403 22.78 -46.92 17.50
C GLU A 403 24.10 -47.45 18.04
N ASN A 404 24.02 -48.50 18.86
CA ASN A 404 25.16 -49.40 19.03
C ASN A 404 25.49 -49.93 17.63
N VAL A 405 26.57 -49.41 17.05
CA VAL A 405 27.22 -50.03 15.90
C VAL A 405 27.65 -51.41 16.39
N ALA A 406 26.87 -52.44 16.07
CA ALA A 406 27.34 -53.80 16.16
C ALA A 406 28.49 -53.90 15.15
N VAL A 407 29.72 -53.82 15.67
CA VAL A 407 30.97 -54.05 14.93
C VAL A 407 31.02 -55.49 14.48
#